data_AF-A0A6A2FQ54-F1
#
_entry.id   AF-A0A6A2FQ54-F1
#
_cell.length_a   1.000
_cell.length_b   1.000
_cell.length_c   1.000
_cell.angle_alpha   90.00
_cell.angle_beta   90.00
_cell.angle_gamma   90.00
#
_symmetry.space_group_name_H-M   'P 1'
#
loop_
_entity.id
_entity.type
_entity.pdbx_description
1 polymer ?
#
loop_
_entity_poly.entity_id
_entity_poly.type
_entity_poly.pdbx_seq_one_letter_code
_entity_poly.pdbx_strand_id
1 'polypeptide(L)'
;MKINTLAGLFAALLIVVTSACNKGFRTTDEGLKYMYLVESDTSEVAGEGGYLKFHFVIKSATDSLINSTYQNGALPTEMLVPPPTYDGCLFGGLALLKGGDSVQFKVVADSFFSKTARGTMPPFVKAGEEITITVAVVASKSKETFDKEQADKKQKEVEEAQKVLVAETKQLEQAAKMYGVADKLQRTPSGLMYVKMKETTGKTAINGDVAGFFYRGTFLDGKEFDSNIGKEAFTVAVGQGGAIAGWMEVVDKIKVGEKWMLFVPSSLAYGKEGAGPIGPNTPLIFEMELNSIKTAEQIQKEREEKEKKLKAEEAQKISSFLKKKNYKNLQKLTIGEGTVHYVIENAGIGGLPMEGDNISVKVRAFDLDGKAIADLTMENPPVNGPLSKNMLPPAMYEVMLKMKKSGTARFVCASEYFQGSQGGGAIPPFTPVMVELELLDISKEAPKGAAPQHGN
;
A
#
# COMPACT_ATOMS: atom_id res chain seq x y z
N MET A 1 19.14 0.98 -46.76
CA MET A 1 20.10 0.09 -46.06
C MET A 1 19.36 -0.44 -44.84
N LYS A 2 18.91 -1.69 -44.88
CA LYS A 2 18.02 -2.30 -43.87
C LYS A 2 18.86 -2.82 -42.70
N ILE A 3 18.51 -2.45 -41.47
CA ILE A 3 19.03 -3.07 -40.24
C ILE A 3 17.97 -4.10 -39.83
N ASN A 4 18.31 -5.37 -40.00
CA ASN A 4 17.47 -6.51 -39.62
C ASN A 4 17.71 -6.87 -38.14
N THR A 5 16.59 -7.04 -37.45
CA THR A 5 16.35 -7.94 -36.32
C THR A 5 17.18 -9.23 -36.32
N LEU A 6 17.85 -9.53 -35.20
CA LEU A 6 18.10 -10.91 -34.79
C LEU A 6 18.06 -11.00 -33.25
N ALA A 7 16.84 -11.22 -32.74
CA ALA A 7 16.59 -11.80 -31.45
C ALA A 7 16.63 -13.32 -31.59
N GLY A 8 17.15 -14.02 -30.59
CA GLY A 8 17.06 -15.47 -30.46
C GLY A 8 18.27 -16.22 -31.00
N LEU A 9 19.20 -16.55 -30.11
CA LEU A 9 19.93 -17.82 -30.00
C LEU A 9 21.12 -17.58 -29.05
N PHE A 10 20.92 -17.80 -27.74
CA PHE A 10 22.00 -18.38 -26.95
C PHE A 10 21.61 -19.81 -26.67
N ALA A 11 22.25 -20.67 -27.46
CA ALA A 11 22.04 -22.09 -27.53
C ALA A 11 22.28 -22.75 -26.18
N ALA A 12 21.53 -23.83 -25.96
CA ALA A 12 21.83 -24.85 -24.98
C ALA A 12 23.34 -25.16 -24.99
N LEU A 13 24.03 -24.77 -23.92
CA LEU A 13 25.40 -25.17 -23.71
C LEU A 13 25.37 -26.66 -23.42
N LEU A 14 25.75 -27.43 -24.43
CA LEU A 14 26.09 -28.84 -24.36
C LEU A 14 26.98 -29.06 -23.12
N ILE A 15 26.49 -29.84 -22.17
CA ILE A 15 27.24 -30.28 -21.00
C ILE A 15 28.45 -31.06 -21.51
N VAL A 16 29.60 -30.39 -21.59
CA VAL A 16 30.89 -31.08 -21.65
C VAL A 16 31.12 -31.58 -20.24
N VAL A 17 30.79 -32.86 -20.02
CA VAL A 17 31.10 -33.60 -18.79
C VAL A 17 32.61 -33.75 -18.72
N THR A 18 33.31 -32.77 -18.15
CA THR A 18 34.65 -32.99 -17.62
C THR A 18 34.50 -33.55 -16.20
N SER A 19 34.65 -34.87 -16.09
CA SER A 19 34.90 -35.61 -14.85
C SER A 19 34.08 -35.20 -13.62
N ALA A 20 32.80 -35.59 -13.59
CA ALA A 20 32.07 -35.72 -12.34
C ALA A 20 32.64 -36.92 -11.55
N CYS A 21 33.70 -36.68 -10.77
CA CYS A 21 34.05 -37.60 -9.69
C CYS A 21 32.90 -37.63 -8.68
N ASN A 22 32.42 -38.84 -8.41
CA ASN A 22 31.36 -39.20 -7.47
C ASN A 22 31.62 -38.58 -6.07
N LYS A 23 31.08 -37.39 -5.78
CA LYS A 23 31.10 -36.77 -4.44
C LYS A 23 29.67 -36.86 -3.89
N GLY A 24 29.42 -37.80 -2.99
CA GLY A 24 28.13 -37.95 -2.31
C GLY A 24 27.75 -36.74 -1.44
N PHE A 25 26.57 -36.81 -0.82
CA PHE A 25 26.12 -35.76 0.11
C PHE A 25 27.12 -35.56 1.26
N ARG A 26 27.45 -34.30 1.50
CA ARG A 26 28.16 -33.78 2.67
C ARG A 26 27.13 -33.23 3.65
N THR A 27 27.56 -32.98 4.89
CA THR A 27 26.72 -32.40 5.94
C THR A 27 27.42 -31.17 6.51
N THR A 28 26.69 -30.07 6.73
CA THR A 28 27.20 -28.89 7.47
C THR A 28 27.29 -29.18 8.97
N ASP A 29 27.93 -28.30 9.73
CA ASP A 29 28.03 -28.44 11.19
C ASP A 29 26.64 -28.40 11.86
N GLU A 30 25.68 -27.70 11.26
CA GLU A 30 24.28 -27.64 11.68
C GLU A 30 23.44 -28.81 11.18
N GLY A 31 24.02 -29.80 10.49
CA GLY A 31 23.29 -31.00 10.04
C GLY A 31 22.60 -30.89 8.68
N LEU A 32 22.82 -29.81 7.90
CA LEU A 32 22.24 -29.68 6.56
C LEU A 32 22.99 -30.57 5.56
N LYS A 33 22.27 -31.43 4.83
CA LYS A 33 22.86 -32.24 3.76
C LYS A 33 22.93 -31.46 2.46
N TYR A 34 24.09 -31.49 1.81
CA TYR A 34 24.32 -30.80 0.53
C TYR A 34 25.27 -31.56 -0.39
N MET A 35 25.19 -31.30 -1.70
CA MET A 35 26.05 -31.90 -2.72
C MET A 35 26.32 -30.89 -3.83
N TYR A 36 27.59 -30.67 -4.15
CA TYR A 36 27.97 -29.85 -5.30
C TYR A 36 27.67 -30.59 -6.60
N LEU A 37 26.88 -29.97 -7.45
CA LEU A 37 26.69 -30.33 -8.86
C LEU A 37 27.75 -29.65 -9.73
N VAL A 38 28.10 -28.42 -9.38
CA VAL A 38 29.22 -27.63 -9.93
C VAL A 38 29.88 -26.91 -8.75
N GLU A 39 31.18 -27.08 -8.60
CA GLU A 39 32.00 -26.41 -7.57
C GLU A 39 32.90 -25.42 -8.31
N SER A 40 32.75 -24.13 -8.01
CA SER A 40 33.45 -23.03 -8.66
C SER A 40 34.88 -22.87 -8.10
N ASP A 41 35.81 -22.50 -8.98
CA ASP A 41 37.19 -22.16 -8.62
C ASP A 41 37.34 -20.75 -8.02
N THR A 42 36.24 -19.99 -7.93
CA THR A 42 36.25 -18.70 -7.24
C THR A 42 36.52 -18.87 -5.74
N SER A 43 37.07 -17.83 -5.11
CA SER A 43 37.49 -17.87 -3.71
C SER A 43 36.51 -17.22 -2.75
N GLU A 44 35.65 -16.31 -3.22
CA GLU A 44 34.78 -15.51 -2.37
C GLU A 44 33.46 -16.24 -2.05
N VAL A 45 33.36 -16.72 -0.82
CA VAL A 45 32.11 -17.25 -0.25
C VAL A 45 31.22 -16.10 0.22
N ALA A 46 29.91 -16.30 0.19
CA ALA A 46 28.98 -15.33 0.77
C ALA A 46 29.20 -15.18 2.29
N GLY A 47 29.27 -16.29 3.02
CA GLY A 47 29.28 -16.29 4.48
C GLY A 47 27.99 -15.73 5.07
N GLU A 48 27.89 -15.76 6.40
CA GLU A 48 26.78 -15.11 7.11
C GLU A 48 26.82 -13.59 6.95
N GLY A 49 25.67 -13.00 6.66
CA GLY A 49 25.50 -11.58 6.37
C GLY A 49 26.06 -11.11 5.03
N GLY A 50 26.67 -12.00 4.24
CA GLY A 50 27.10 -11.69 2.87
C GLY A 50 25.96 -11.76 1.87
N TYR A 51 26.26 -11.44 0.62
CA TYR A 51 25.29 -11.32 -0.45
C TYR A 51 25.34 -12.51 -1.40
N LEU A 52 24.16 -12.98 -1.81
CA LEU A 52 24.00 -13.97 -2.87
C LEU A 52 22.99 -13.51 -3.91
N LYS A 53 23.31 -13.81 -5.16
CA LYS A 53 22.40 -13.79 -6.30
C LYS A 53 22.36 -15.18 -6.92
N PHE A 54 21.21 -15.82 -6.98
CA PHE A 54 21.10 -17.21 -7.41
C PHE A 54 19.74 -17.57 -7.99
N HIS A 55 19.73 -18.62 -8.82
CA HIS A 55 18.53 -19.33 -9.20
C HIS A 55 18.27 -20.51 -8.29
N PHE A 56 17.01 -20.90 -8.14
CA PHE A 56 16.68 -22.12 -7.43
C PHE A 56 15.58 -22.95 -8.11
N VAL A 57 15.58 -24.23 -7.77
CA VAL A 57 14.52 -25.20 -8.07
C VAL A 57 14.24 -26.01 -6.80
N ILE A 58 12.99 -26.00 -6.35
CA ILE A 58 12.52 -26.77 -5.20
C ILE A 58 11.64 -27.91 -5.70
N LYS A 59 11.94 -29.14 -5.30
CA LYS A 59 11.16 -30.34 -5.65
C LYS A 59 10.86 -31.21 -4.43
N SER A 60 9.73 -31.92 -4.46
CA SER A 60 9.36 -32.93 -3.44
C SER A 60 10.29 -34.15 -3.48
N ALA A 61 10.14 -35.10 -2.55
CA ALA A 61 10.88 -36.36 -2.60
C ALA A 61 10.49 -37.22 -3.81
N THR A 62 9.29 -37.01 -4.36
CA THR A 62 8.80 -37.64 -5.60
C THR A 62 9.16 -36.89 -6.88
N ASP A 63 10.06 -35.89 -6.79
CA ASP A 63 10.54 -35.05 -7.90
C ASP A 63 9.49 -34.11 -8.51
N SER A 64 8.32 -33.94 -7.87
CA SER A 64 7.33 -32.92 -8.27
C SER A 64 7.87 -31.52 -7.99
N LEU A 65 7.74 -30.64 -8.98
CA LEU A 65 8.17 -29.24 -8.86
C LEU A 65 7.28 -28.49 -7.86
N ILE A 66 7.92 -27.90 -6.84
CA ILE A 66 7.25 -27.05 -5.86
C ILE A 66 7.36 -25.58 -6.27
N ASN A 67 8.56 -25.12 -6.61
CA ASN A 67 8.81 -23.74 -7.01
C ASN A 67 10.13 -23.62 -7.79
N SER A 68 10.25 -22.65 -8.69
CA SER A 68 11.51 -22.32 -9.33
C SER A 68 11.56 -20.89 -9.81
N THR A 69 12.74 -20.27 -9.69
CA THR A 69 13.03 -18.97 -10.31
C THR A 69 12.95 -18.98 -11.84
N TYR A 70 12.99 -20.15 -12.48
CA TYR A 70 12.87 -20.28 -13.93
C TYR A 70 11.41 -20.21 -14.41
N GLN A 71 10.45 -20.26 -13.50
CA GLN A 71 9.04 -19.99 -13.81
C GLN A 71 8.81 -18.47 -13.74
N ASN A 72 8.09 -17.91 -14.71
CA ASN A 72 7.70 -16.48 -14.77
C ASN A 72 8.86 -15.47 -14.85
N GLY A 73 9.64 -15.55 -15.93
CA GLY A 73 10.60 -14.50 -16.31
C GLY A 73 12.07 -14.81 -15.99
N ALA A 74 12.35 -15.95 -15.36
CA ALA A 74 13.71 -16.47 -15.15
C ALA A 74 14.65 -15.46 -14.45
N LEU A 75 14.14 -14.69 -13.48
CA LEU A 75 14.95 -13.74 -12.72
C LEU A 75 15.57 -14.42 -11.49
N PRO A 76 16.88 -14.25 -11.25
CA PRO A 76 17.52 -14.78 -10.05
C PRO A 76 17.03 -14.03 -8.80
N THR A 77 17.04 -14.73 -7.67
CA THR A 77 16.79 -14.16 -6.36
C THR A 77 18.06 -13.53 -5.80
N GLU A 78 17.92 -12.39 -5.13
CA GLU A 78 19.01 -11.70 -4.44
C GLU A 78 18.70 -11.61 -2.95
N MET A 79 19.68 -11.89 -2.09
CA MET A 79 19.51 -11.77 -0.63
C MET A 79 20.82 -11.60 0.12
N LEU A 80 20.72 -11.02 1.32
CA LEU A 80 21.73 -11.20 2.36
C LEU A 80 21.48 -12.53 3.07
N VAL A 81 22.53 -13.32 3.28
CA VAL A 81 22.44 -14.62 3.94
C VAL A 81 22.25 -14.42 5.44
N PRO A 82 21.10 -14.77 6.03
CA PRO A 82 20.90 -14.70 7.47
C PRO A 82 21.72 -15.78 8.19
N PRO A 83 21.97 -15.66 9.50
CA PRO A 83 22.50 -16.77 10.27
C PRO A 83 21.49 -17.94 10.30
N PRO A 84 21.95 -19.20 10.39
CA PRO A 84 21.07 -20.36 10.55
C PRO A 84 20.31 -20.29 11.88
N THR A 85 19.01 -20.60 11.88
CA THR A 85 18.16 -20.46 13.08
C THR A 85 17.67 -21.79 13.64
N TYR A 86 18.09 -22.92 13.06
CA TYR A 86 17.77 -24.29 13.49
C TYR A 86 18.66 -25.32 12.78
N ASP A 87 18.74 -26.54 13.30
CA ASP A 87 19.50 -27.65 12.70
C ASP A 87 18.96 -28.03 11.32
N GLY A 88 19.82 -28.14 10.33
CA GLY A 88 19.46 -28.38 8.93
C GLY A 88 18.89 -27.15 8.23
N CYS A 89 19.12 -25.94 8.76
CA CYS A 89 18.69 -24.70 8.13
C CYS A 89 19.44 -24.45 6.82
N LEU A 90 18.69 -24.13 5.75
CA LEU A 90 19.23 -23.87 4.43
C LEU A 90 20.29 -22.75 4.43
N PHE A 91 20.15 -21.75 5.29
CA PHE A 91 21.05 -20.60 5.31
C PHE A 91 22.50 -20.97 5.65
N GLY A 92 22.72 -21.98 6.51
CA GLY A 92 24.08 -22.50 6.76
C GLY A 92 24.73 -23.05 5.49
N GLY A 93 23.95 -23.71 4.63
CA GLY A 93 24.40 -24.17 3.32
C GLY A 93 24.64 -23.03 2.32
N LEU A 94 23.76 -22.03 2.30
CA LEU A 94 23.91 -20.86 1.43
C LEU A 94 25.16 -20.04 1.78
N ALA A 95 25.50 -19.92 3.06
CA ALA A 95 26.69 -19.21 3.52
C ALA A 95 28.00 -19.79 2.95
N LEU A 96 28.01 -21.06 2.56
CA LEU A 96 29.19 -21.73 2.00
C LEU A 96 29.38 -21.46 0.49
N LEU A 97 28.38 -20.88 -0.18
CA LEU A 97 28.35 -20.83 -1.63
C LEU A 97 29.15 -19.66 -2.22
N LYS A 98 29.65 -19.90 -3.43
CA LYS A 98 30.43 -18.98 -4.24
C LYS A 98 29.80 -18.75 -5.61
N GLY A 99 30.18 -17.65 -6.27
CA GLY A 99 29.77 -17.35 -7.63
C GLY A 99 30.11 -18.50 -8.60
N GLY A 100 29.10 -19.00 -9.31
CA GLY A 100 29.23 -20.13 -10.24
C GLY A 100 28.96 -21.50 -9.64
N ASP A 101 28.77 -21.62 -8.32
CA ASP A 101 28.39 -22.89 -7.71
C ASP A 101 27.00 -23.34 -8.14
N SER A 102 26.82 -24.64 -8.30
CA SER A 102 25.51 -25.28 -8.36
C SER A 102 25.44 -26.35 -7.30
N VAL A 103 24.55 -26.21 -6.32
CA VAL A 103 24.50 -27.08 -5.12
C VAL A 103 23.09 -27.59 -4.91
N GLN A 104 22.97 -28.87 -4.61
CA GLN A 104 21.74 -29.51 -4.21
C GLN A 104 21.71 -29.69 -2.69
N PHE A 105 20.67 -29.20 -2.04
CA PHE A 105 20.41 -29.34 -0.62
C PHE A 105 19.23 -30.29 -0.37
N LYS A 106 19.29 -31.04 0.72
CA LYS A 106 18.15 -31.79 1.27
C LYS A 106 17.72 -31.13 2.57
N VAL A 107 16.47 -30.66 2.62
CA VAL A 107 15.90 -29.99 3.79
C VAL A 107 14.60 -30.67 4.20
N VAL A 108 14.30 -30.66 5.50
CA VAL A 108 13.03 -31.18 6.02
C VAL A 108 11.91 -30.17 5.75
N ALA A 109 10.83 -30.63 5.09
CA ALA A 109 9.74 -29.79 4.61
C ALA A 109 9.14 -28.90 5.70
N ASP A 110 8.82 -29.45 6.88
CA ASP A 110 8.16 -28.71 7.96
C ASP A 110 8.96 -27.48 8.38
N SER A 111 10.23 -27.69 8.71
CA SER A 111 11.11 -26.62 9.18
C SER A 111 11.42 -25.63 8.05
N PHE A 112 11.57 -26.10 6.82
CA PHE A 112 11.78 -25.21 5.68
C PHE A 112 10.58 -24.28 5.45
N PHE A 113 9.36 -24.81 5.31
CA PHE A 113 8.19 -23.97 5.02
C PHE A 113 7.80 -23.07 6.18
N SER A 114 7.86 -23.57 7.42
CA SER A 114 7.47 -22.78 8.59
C SER A 114 8.51 -21.73 9.00
N LYS A 115 9.82 -22.02 8.88
CA LYS A 115 10.89 -21.17 9.44
C LYS A 115 11.73 -20.45 8.39
N THR A 116 12.01 -21.08 7.24
CA THR A 116 12.87 -20.52 6.18
C THR A 116 12.07 -19.80 5.10
N ALA A 117 11.16 -20.50 4.41
CA ALA A 117 10.33 -19.92 3.36
C ALA A 117 9.14 -19.11 3.91
N ARG A 118 8.77 -19.33 5.18
CA ARG A 118 7.64 -18.67 5.87
C ARG A 118 6.34 -18.69 5.05
N GLY A 119 6.02 -19.86 4.50
CA GLY A 119 4.86 -20.09 3.65
C GLY A 119 4.10 -21.36 4.03
N THR A 120 2.93 -21.55 3.42
CA THR A 120 2.15 -22.77 3.60
C THR A 120 2.76 -23.93 2.84
N MET A 121 2.95 -25.07 3.50
CA MET A 121 3.43 -26.29 2.86
C MET A 121 2.43 -26.76 1.79
N PRO A 122 2.86 -27.09 0.56
CA PRO A 122 1.95 -27.56 -0.48
C PRO A 122 1.24 -28.86 -0.07
N PRO A 123 -0.05 -29.06 -0.42
CA PRO A 123 -0.83 -30.22 0.02
C PRO A 123 -0.25 -31.60 -0.39
N PHE A 124 0.57 -31.62 -1.43
CA PHE A 124 1.20 -32.83 -1.95
C PHE A 124 2.54 -33.17 -1.27
N VAL A 125 3.05 -32.30 -0.39
CA VAL A 125 4.27 -32.54 0.41
C VAL A 125 3.88 -32.97 1.81
N LYS A 126 4.48 -34.06 2.31
CA LYS A 126 4.18 -34.58 3.65
C LYS A 126 5.06 -33.95 4.71
N ALA A 127 4.52 -33.83 5.93
CA ALA A 127 5.31 -33.49 7.10
C ALA A 127 6.45 -34.52 7.30
N GLY A 128 7.62 -34.03 7.67
CA GLY A 128 8.86 -34.80 7.86
C GLY A 128 9.57 -35.22 6.56
N GLU A 129 8.98 -34.95 5.39
CA GLU A 129 9.57 -35.33 4.11
C GLU A 129 10.83 -34.49 3.79
N GLU A 130 11.88 -35.12 3.26
CA GLU A 130 13.05 -34.41 2.73
C GLU A 130 12.74 -33.89 1.31
N ILE A 131 12.70 -32.57 1.15
CA ILE A 131 12.60 -31.92 -0.16
C ILE A 131 13.98 -31.54 -0.68
N THR A 132 14.08 -31.39 -2.00
CA THR A 132 15.33 -31.06 -2.69
C THR A 132 15.32 -29.61 -3.15
N ILE A 133 16.34 -28.85 -2.78
CA ILE A 133 16.53 -27.48 -3.26
C ILE A 133 17.83 -27.44 -4.04
N THR A 134 17.75 -27.18 -5.34
CA THR A 134 18.94 -26.94 -6.17
C THR A 134 19.13 -25.45 -6.33
N VAL A 135 20.31 -24.95 -6.01
CA VAL A 135 20.71 -23.54 -6.07
C VAL A 135 21.83 -23.40 -7.09
N ALA A 136 21.68 -22.48 -8.05
CA ALA A 136 22.73 -22.12 -9.00
C ALA A 136 23.10 -20.65 -8.78
N VAL A 137 24.31 -20.41 -8.26
CA VAL A 137 24.77 -19.08 -7.84
C VAL A 137 25.30 -18.31 -9.03
N VAL A 138 24.72 -17.14 -9.26
CA VAL A 138 25.15 -16.17 -10.26
C VAL A 138 26.28 -15.31 -9.70
N ALA A 139 26.16 -14.86 -8.44
CA ALA A 139 27.19 -14.08 -7.76
C ALA A 139 27.12 -14.27 -6.25
N SER A 140 28.28 -14.21 -5.59
CA SER A 140 28.43 -14.15 -4.14
C SER A 140 29.35 -12.98 -3.79
N LYS A 141 29.15 -12.40 -2.61
CA LYS A 141 30.08 -11.46 -1.98
C LYS A 141 30.10 -11.69 -0.49
N SER A 142 31.27 -11.60 0.12
CA SER A 142 31.38 -11.61 1.57
C SER A 142 30.65 -10.41 2.17
N LYS A 143 30.31 -10.48 3.47
CA LYS A 143 29.73 -9.34 4.18
C LYS A 143 30.62 -8.09 4.06
N GLU A 144 31.92 -8.25 4.26
CA GLU A 144 32.88 -7.13 4.18
C GLU A 144 32.92 -6.50 2.79
N THR A 145 33.03 -7.32 1.73
CA THR A 145 33.02 -6.83 0.35
C THR A 145 31.72 -6.13 0.01
N PHE A 146 30.57 -6.73 0.36
CA PHE A 146 29.26 -6.15 0.09
C PHE A 146 29.08 -4.82 0.83
N ASP A 147 29.37 -4.78 2.13
CA ASP A 147 29.25 -3.56 2.94
C ASP A 147 30.15 -2.44 2.41
N LYS A 148 31.39 -2.77 2.03
CA LYS A 148 32.32 -1.81 1.43
C LYS A 148 31.82 -1.29 0.11
N GLU A 149 31.33 -2.14 -0.78
CA GLU A 149 30.76 -1.69 -2.06
C GLU A 149 29.51 -0.84 -1.87
N GLN A 150 28.63 -1.17 -0.93
CA GLN A 150 27.46 -0.33 -0.61
C GLN A 150 27.89 1.02 -0.04
N ALA A 151 28.91 1.04 0.82
CA ALA A 151 29.48 2.26 1.37
C ALA A 151 30.11 3.13 0.27
N ASP A 152 30.92 2.55 -0.61
CA ASP A 152 31.56 3.23 -1.74
C ASP A 152 30.51 3.75 -2.73
N LYS A 153 29.44 2.97 -2.99
CA LYS A 153 28.31 3.39 -3.83
C LYS A 153 27.59 4.58 -3.20
N LYS A 154 27.25 4.50 -1.92
CA LYS A 154 26.61 5.58 -1.16
C LYS A 154 27.48 6.83 -1.12
N GLN A 155 28.79 6.67 -0.94
CA GLN A 155 29.76 7.76 -0.94
C GLN A 155 29.81 8.44 -2.33
N LYS A 156 29.88 7.66 -3.42
CA LYS A 156 29.81 8.20 -4.78
C LYS A 156 28.51 8.94 -5.06
N GLU A 157 27.37 8.41 -4.61
CA GLU A 157 26.07 9.07 -4.73
C GLU A 157 26.02 10.40 -3.97
N VAL A 158 26.59 10.46 -2.75
CA VAL A 158 26.72 11.70 -1.96
C VAL A 158 27.64 12.70 -2.66
N GLU A 159 28.78 12.27 -3.19
CA GLU A 159 29.70 13.14 -3.93
C GLU A 159 29.07 13.69 -5.21
N GLU A 160 28.33 12.87 -5.95
CA GLU A 160 27.61 13.29 -7.15
C GLU A 160 26.50 14.28 -6.80
N ALA A 161 25.69 13.99 -5.78
CA ALA A 161 24.65 14.90 -5.30
C ALA A 161 25.25 16.24 -4.82
N GLN A 162 26.40 16.21 -4.14
CA GLN A 162 27.09 17.43 -3.72
C GLN A 162 27.61 18.23 -4.91
N LYS A 163 28.14 17.58 -5.95
CA LYS A 163 28.58 18.26 -7.19
C LYS A 163 27.40 18.94 -7.89
N VAL A 164 26.26 18.25 -8.00
CA VAL A 164 25.03 18.82 -8.56
C VAL A 164 24.58 20.02 -7.74
N LEU A 165 24.49 19.89 -6.41
CA LEU A 165 24.08 20.97 -5.52
C LEU A 165 25.00 22.19 -5.63
N VAL A 166 26.32 22.00 -5.71
CA VAL A 166 27.29 23.09 -5.89
C VAL A 166 27.10 23.79 -7.23
N ALA A 167 26.85 23.03 -8.31
CA ALA A 167 26.60 23.60 -9.64
C ALA A 167 25.29 24.39 -9.67
N GLU A 168 24.20 23.82 -9.15
CA GLU A 168 22.89 24.47 -9.04
C GLU A 168 22.93 25.71 -8.15
N THR A 169 23.68 25.67 -7.03
CA THR A 169 23.87 26.83 -6.15
C THR A 169 24.38 28.03 -6.95
N LYS A 170 25.41 27.84 -7.78
CA LYS A 170 25.97 28.92 -8.60
C LYS A 170 24.95 29.47 -9.60
N GLN A 171 24.16 28.57 -10.22
CA GLN A 171 23.11 28.97 -11.17
C GLN A 171 21.99 29.76 -10.49
N LEU A 172 21.57 29.32 -9.31
CA LEU A 172 20.53 29.98 -8.51
C LEU A 172 21.01 31.33 -7.96
N GLU A 173 22.27 31.46 -7.52
CA GLU A 173 22.86 32.75 -7.15
C GLU A 173 22.93 33.72 -8.34
N GLN A 174 23.26 33.21 -9.53
CA GLN A 174 23.23 34.00 -10.76
C GLN A 174 21.81 34.43 -11.10
N ALA A 175 20.82 33.55 -10.95
CA ALA A 175 19.41 33.91 -11.11
C ALA A 175 19.01 35.00 -10.12
N ALA A 176 19.36 34.88 -8.83
CA ALA A 176 19.07 35.90 -7.83
C ALA A 176 19.66 37.28 -8.20
N LYS A 177 20.83 37.31 -8.85
CA LYS A 177 21.40 38.56 -9.42
C LYS A 177 20.56 39.11 -10.56
N MET A 178 20.11 38.26 -11.50
CA MET A 178 19.23 38.68 -12.60
C MET A 178 17.89 39.24 -12.12
N TYR A 179 17.35 38.69 -11.03
CA TYR A 179 16.15 39.19 -10.37
C TYR A 179 16.41 40.43 -9.49
N GLY A 180 17.66 40.89 -9.35
CA GLY A 180 18.01 42.07 -8.55
C GLY A 180 17.86 41.87 -7.04
N VAL A 181 17.92 40.63 -6.56
CA VAL A 181 17.67 40.27 -5.15
C VAL A 181 18.85 39.61 -4.43
N ALA A 182 20.00 39.51 -5.10
CA ALA A 182 21.19 38.84 -4.56
C ALA A 182 21.66 39.39 -3.20
N ASP A 183 21.54 40.70 -2.96
CA ASP A 183 21.98 41.34 -1.71
C ASP A 183 21.15 40.93 -0.49
N LYS A 184 19.95 40.38 -0.71
CA LYS A 184 19.02 39.93 0.34
C LYS A 184 18.91 38.41 0.43
N LEU A 185 19.70 37.69 -0.37
CA LEU A 185 19.64 36.25 -0.49
C LEU A 185 20.08 35.59 0.83
N GLN A 186 19.20 34.77 1.37
CA GLN A 186 19.47 33.93 2.53
C GLN A 186 19.53 32.47 2.09
N ARG A 187 20.27 31.65 2.84
CA ARG A 187 20.48 30.24 2.53
C ARG A 187 20.28 29.38 3.76
N THR A 188 19.61 28.24 3.58
CA THR A 188 19.44 27.24 4.63
C THR A 188 20.49 26.11 4.50
N PRO A 189 20.66 25.26 5.53
CA PRO A 189 21.62 24.14 5.47
C PRO A 189 21.34 23.12 4.35
N SER A 190 20.07 22.96 3.94
CA SER A 190 19.67 22.06 2.86
C SER A 190 20.07 22.59 1.47
N GLY A 191 20.46 23.86 1.38
CA GLY A 191 20.78 24.54 0.13
C GLY A 191 19.64 25.33 -0.47
N LEU A 192 18.45 25.34 0.14
CA LEU A 192 17.38 26.26 -0.23
C LEU A 192 17.86 27.70 -0.05
N MET A 193 17.59 28.53 -1.05
CA MET A 193 17.85 29.96 -0.97
C MET A 193 16.54 30.73 -1.07
N TYR A 194 16.45 31.86 -0.39
CA TYR A 194 15.22 32.65 -0.39
C TYR A 194 15.47 34.13 -0.14
N VAL A 195 14.49 34.94 -0.54
CA VAL A 195 14.41 36.37 -0.26
C VAL A 195 13.01 36.71 0.21
N LYS A 196 12.92 37.46 1.31
CA LYS A 196 11.64 38.05 1.74
C LYS A 196 11.40 39.32 0.91
N MET A 197 10.45 39.24 -0.01
CA MET A 197 10.08 40.34 -0.91
C MET A 197 9.17 41.35 -0.23
N LYS A 198 8.31 40.88 0.68
CA LYS A 198 7.41 41.69 1.50
C LYS A 198 7.26 41.02 2.85
N GLU A 199 7.53 41.78 3.91
CA GLU A 199 7.40 41.32 5.30
C GLU A 199 6.12 41.88 5.95
N THR A 200 5.56 41.15 6.90
CA THR A 200 4.35 41.57 7.64
C THR A 200 4.45 41.20 9.13
N THR A 201 3.47 41.65 9.91
CA THR A 201 3.24 41.21 11.30
C THR A 201 2.15 40.14 11.39
N GLY A 202 1.84 39.47 10.28
CA GLY A 202 0.85 38.39 10.23
C GLY A 202 1.27 37.18 11.08
N LYS A 203 0.33 36.26 11.29
CA LYS A 203 0.62 34.97 11.93
C LYS A 203 1.31 34.03 10.94
N THR A 204 2.11 33.11 11.44
CA THR A 204 2.59 31.94 10.68
C THR A 204 1.68 30.75 10.94
N ALA A 205 1.72 29.77 10.05
CA ALA A 205 1.01 28.50 10.22
C ALA A 205 1.81 27.56 11.14
N ILE A 206 1.12 26.69 11.87
CA ILE A 206 1.74 25.63 12.69
C ILE A 206 1.35 24.24 12.19
N ASN A 207 2.02 23.20 12.70
CA ASN A 207 1.72 21.82 12.34
C ASN A 207 0.23 21.50 12.55
N GLY A 208 -0.41 20.94 11.51
CA GLY A 208 -1.85 20.64 11.49
C GLY A 208 -2.73 21.74 10.87
N ASP A 209 -2.21 22.95 10.70
CA ASP A 209 -2.91 24.01 9.96
C ASP A 209 -2.86 23.74 8.44
N VAL A 210 -3.75 24.43 7.71
CA VAL A 210 -3.73 24.50 6.24
C VAL A 210 -3.43 25.94 5.82
N ALA A 211 -2.29 26.12 5.16
CA ALA A 211 -1.82 27.39 4.64
C ALA A 211 -2.15 27.52 3.14
N GLY A 212 -2.79 28.63 2.74
CA GLY A 212 -3.19 28.89 1.35
C GLY A 212 -2.24 29.89 0.69
N PHE A 213 -1.61 29.51 -0.41
CA PHE A 213 -0.62 30.31 -1.13
C PHE A 213 -1.07 30.71 -2.53
N PHE A 214 -0.68 31.92 -2.92
CA PHE A 214 -0.59 32.31 -4.32
C PHE A 214 0.87 32.22 -4.75
N TYR A 215 1.13 31.66 -5.93
CA TYR A 215 2.48 31.46 -6.39
C TYR A 215 2.62 31.52 -7.90
N ARG A 216 3.88 31.67 -8.30
CA ARG A 216 4.36 31.59 -9.67
C ARG A 216 5.68 30.82 -9.69
N GLY A 217 5.72 29.70 -10.40
CA GLY A 217 6.89 28.87 -10.58
C GLY A 217 7.54 29.07 -11.95
N THR A 218 8.84 29.35 -11.97
CA THR A 218 9.61 29.53 -13.22
C THR A 218 10.88 28.70 -13.24
N PHE A 219 11.36 28.39 -14.44
CA PHE A 219 12.73 27.96 -14.67
C PHE A 219 13.70 29.14 -14.44
N LEU A 220 15.01 28.86 -14.44
CA LEU A 220 16.05 29.88 -14.24
C LEU A 220 16.11 30.92 -15.37
N ASP A 221 15.62 30.57 -16.56
CA ASP A 221 15.50 31.49 -17.71
C ASP A 221 14.26 32.42 -17.61
N GLY A 222 13.46 32.28 -16.56
CA GLY A 222 12.25 33.06 -16.32
C GLY A 222 10.99 32.51 -17.00
N LYS A 223 11.09 31.42 -17.77
CA LYS A 223 9.91 30.77 -18.35
C LYS A 223 9.05 30.16 -17.25
N GLU A 224 7.79 30.57 -17.20
CA GLU A 224 6.81 30.02 -16.27
C GLU A 224 6.40 28.59 -16.66
N PHE A 225 6.33 27.71 -15.67
CA PHE A 225 5.80 26.35 -15.85
C PHE A 225 4.48 26.13 -15.11
N ASP A 226 4.21 26.88 -14.03
CA ASP A 226 2.95 26.80 -13.29
C ASP A 226 2.66 28.10 -12.52
N SER A 227 1.37 28.41 -12.36
CA SER A 227 0.89 29.52 -11.54
C SER A 227 -0.61 29.41 -11.22
N ASN A 228 -0.97 29.85 -10.01
CA ASN A 228 -2.35 30.04 -9.57
C ASN A 228 -2.72 31.52 -9.32
N ILE A 229 -1.94 32.49 -9.81
CA ILE A 229 -2.32 33.90 -9.71
C ILE A 229 -3.64 34.14 -10.46
N GLY A 230 -4.61 34.75 -9.78
CA GLY A 230 -5.96 34.98 -10.31
C GLY A 230 -6.88 33.74 -10.28
N LYS A 231 -6.46 32.65 -9.63
CA LYS A 231 -7.27 31.44 -9.39
C LYS A 231 -7.47 31.22 -7.88
N GLU A 232 -7.88 30.02 -7.49
CA GLU A 232 -7.95 29.63 -6.07
C GLU A 232 -6.56 29.46 -5.45
N ALA A 233 -6.45 29.77 -4.16
CA ALA A 233 -5.21 29.60 -3.41
C ALA A 233 -4.84 28.12 -3.30
N PHE A 234 -3.57 27.81 -3.52
CA PHE A 234 -3.03 26.46 -3.38
C PHE A 234 -2.84 26.15 -1.89
N THR A 235 -3.49 25.10 -1.40
CA THR A 235 -3.49 24.76 0.03
C THR A 235 -2.44 23.72 0.37
N VAL A 236 -1.64 24.00 1.39
CA VAL A 236 -0.60 23.11 1.93
C VAL A 236 -0.95 22.74 3.37
N ALA A 237 -0.96 21.44 3.67
CA ALA A 237 -1.13 20.94 5.04
C ALA A 237 0.21 20.95 5.77
N VAL A 238 0.36 21.85 6.73
CA VAL A 238 1.64 22.09 7.40
C VAL A 238 2.03 20.88 8.26
N GLY A 239 3.23 20.36 8.01
CA GLY A 239 3.75 19.16 8.66
C GLY A 239 3.24 17.82 8.10
N GLN A 240 2.34 17.83 7.10
CA GLN A 240 1.76 16.61 6.51
C GLN A 240 2.12 16.40 5.03
N GLY A 241 2.90 17.31 4.45
CA GLY A 241 3.33 17.27 3.05
C GLY A 241 2.37 17.98 2.10
N GLY A 242 2.34 17.55 0.84
CA GLY A 242 1.48 18.13 -0.20
C GLY A 242 2.13 19.23 -1.05
N ALA A 243 3.39 19.58 -0.78
CA ALA A 243 4.23 20.43 -1.63
C ALA A 243 5.67 19.90 -1.69
N ILE A 244 6.50 20.46 -2.57
CA ILE A 244 7.92 20.10 -2.68
C ILE A 244 8.69 20.39 -1.38
N ALA A 245 9.78 19.67 -1.13
CA ALA A 245 10.52 19.75 0.14
C ALA A 245 10.99 21.19 0.46
N GLY A 246 11.42 21.95 -0.55
CA GLY A 246 11.85 23.34 -0.37
C GLY A 246 10.73 24.27 0.11
N TRP A 247 9.47 24.01 -0.26
CA TRP A 247 8.32 24.76 0.28
C TRP A 247 8.07 24.36 1.73
N MET A 248 8.08 23.05 2.01
CA MET A 248 7.80 22.52 3.34
C MET A 248 8.82 22.99 4.39
N GLU A 249 10.05 23.31 3.99
CA GLU A 249 11.09 23.85 4.87
C GLU A 249 10.79 25.26 5.41
N VAL A 250 10.02 26.06 4.66
CA VAL A 250 9.77 27.48 4.97
C VAL A 250 8.31 27.82 5.18
N VAL A 251 7.38 26.90 4.90
CA VAL A 251 5.92 27.14 4.97
C VAL A 251 5.47 27.67 6.34
N ASP A 252 6.12 27.22 7.42
CA ASP A 252 5.84 27.63 8.80
C ASP A 252 6.55 28.94 9.23
N LYS A 253 7.38 29.50 8.35
CA LYS A 253 8.14 30.75 8.57
C LYS A 253 7.51 31.95 7.90
N ILE A 254 6.74 31.71 6.84
CA ILE A 254 6.07 32.76 6.07
C ILE A 254 4.85 33.24 6.85
N LYS A 255 4.73 34.55 7.06
CA LYS A 255 3.55 35.13 7.72
C LYS A 255 2.47 35.49 6.71
N VAL A 256 1.22 35.52 7.16
CA VAL A 256 0.09 35.94 6.30
C VAL A 256 0.36 37.33 5.70
N GLY A 257 0.19 37.42 4.38
CA GLY A 257 0.45 38.60 3.56
C GLY A 257 1.91 38.83 3.17
N GLU A 258 2.86 38.00 3.65
CA GLU A 258 4.24 38.05 3.21
C GLU A 258 4.41 37.43 1.83
N LYS A 259 5.31 38.05 1.05
CA LYS A 259 5.74 37.53 -0.25
C LYS A 259 7.20 37.12 -0.16
N TRP A 260 7.51 35.91 -0.54
CA TRP A 260 8.85 35.33 -0.57
C TRP A 260 9.19 34.91 -2.00
N MET A 261 10.47 34.97 -2.36
CA MET A 261 11.01 34.38 -3.56
C MET A 261 11.96 33.27 -3.15
N LEU A 262 11.69 32.04 -3.55
CA LEU A 262 12.50 30.86 -3.27
C LEU A 262 13.30 30.47 -4.51
N PHE A 263 14.55 30.09 -4.29
CA PHE A 263 15.51 29.59 -5.25
C PHE A 263 15.83 28.15 -4.82
N VAL A 264 15.17 27.19 -5.48
CA VAL A 264 15.04 25.82 -5.00
C VAL A 264 15.95 24.89 -5.82
N PRO A 265 16.97 24.27 -5.21
CA PRO A 265 17.76 23.25 -5.89
C PRO A 265 16.88 22.05 -6.24
N SER A 266 17.24 21.30 -7.28
CA SER A 266 16.39 20.22 -7.80
C SER A 266 16.12 19.13 -6.76
N SER A 267 17.07 18.88 -5.87
CA SER A 267 16.92 17.93 -4.74
C SER A 267 15.83 18.32 -3.74
N LEU A 268 15.46 19.61 -3.67
CA LEU A 268 14.35 20.13 -2.86
C LEU A 268 13.09 20.41 -3.68
N ALA A 269 13.13 20.10 -4.98
CA ALA A 269 12.02 20.22 -5.93
C ALA A 269 11.59 18.82 -6.43
N TYR A 270 11.87 18.50 -7.70
CA TYR A 270 11.43 17.26 -8.36
C TYR A 270 12.55 16.25 -8.64
N GLY A 271 13.76 16.51 -8.13
CA GLY A 271 14.88 15.57 -8.10
C GLY A 271 15.34 15.06 -9.48
N LYS A 272 15.90 13.84 -9.49
CA LYS A 272 16.43 13.19 -10.70
C LYS A 272 15.34 12.77 -11.70
N GLU A 273 14.10 12.61 -11.24
CA GLU A 273 13.00 12.15 -12.08
C GLU A 273 12.30 13.30 -12.83
N GLY A 274 12.23 14.48 -12.20
CA GLY A 274 11.43 15.60 -12.73
C GLY A 274 9.93 15.36 -12.56
N ALA A 275 9.12 16.25 -13.15
CA ALA A 275 7.66 16.12 -13.16
C ALA A 275 7.02 16.97 -14.26
N GLY A 276 6.16 16.36 -15.08
CA GLY A 276 5.44 17.07 -16.14
C GLY A 276 6.42 17.81 -17.08
N PRO A 277 6.33 19.16 -17.19
CA PRO A 277 7.25 19.95 -18.01
C PRO A 277 8.65 20.13 -17.40
N ILE A 278 8.87 19.72 -16.15
CA ILE A 278 10.12 19.91 -15.40
C ILE A 278 11.02 18.69 -15.61
N GLY A 279 12.20 18.91 -16.19
CA GLY A 279 13.14 17.83 -16.46
C GLY A 279 13.91 17.35 -15.22
N PRO A 280 14.67 16.24 -15.35
CA PRO A 280 15.62 15.76 -14.36
C PRO A 280 16.58 16.83 -13.85
N ASN A 281 16.83 16.86 -12.53
CA ASN A 281 17.80 17.75 -11.88
C ASN A 281 17.64 19.23 -12.27
N THR A 282 16.39 19.69 -12.37
CA THR A 282 16.09 21.08 -12.76
C THR A 282 15.89 21.96 -11.52
N PRO A 283 16.76 22.94 -11.25
CA PRO A 283 16.53 23.95 -10.20
C PRO A 283 15.44 24.94 -10.63
N LEU A 284 14.67 25.45 -9.67
CA LEU A 284 13.46 26.23 -9.92
C LEU A 284 13.42 27.50 -9.07
N ILE A 285 12.61 28.46 -9.49
CA ILE A 285 12.32 29.69 -8.75
C ILE A 285 10.83 29.75 -8.47
N PHE A 286 10.46 30.10 -7.25
CA PHE A 286 9.07 30.30 -6.86
C PHE A 286 8.89 31.67 -6.22
N GLU A 287 8.00 32.49 -6.77
CA GLU A 287 7.43 33.60 -6.03
C GLU A 287 6.18 33.13 -5.31
N MET A 288 6.08 33.35 -4.01
CA MET A 288 5.00 32.84 -3.17
C MET A 288 4.48 33.93 -2.24
N GLU A 289 3.17 34.01 -2.06
CA GLU A 289 2.52 34.86 -1.06
C GLU A 289 1.56 34.03 -0.22
N LEU A 290 1.69 34.10 1.11
CA LEU A 290 0.78 33.43 2.02
C LEU A 290 -0.51 34.25 2.13
N ASN A 291 -1.60 33.73 1.57
CA ASN A 291 -2.90 34.39 1.55
C ASN A 291 -3.70 34.16 2.83
N SER A 292 -3.76 32.93 3.33
CA SER A 292 -4.64 32.56 4.44
C SER A 292 -4.12 31.37 5.24
N ILE A 293 -4.55 31.26 6.49
CA ILE A 293 -4.35 30.08 7.33
C ILE A 293 -5.71 29.62 7.84
N LYS A 294 -6.01 28.33 7.70
CA LYS A 294 -7.07 27.64 8.42
C LYS A 294 -6.45 26.81 9.53
N THR A 295 -6.86 27.05 10.77
CA THR A 295 -6.31 26.30 11.90
C THR A 295 -6.84 24.87 11.94
N ALA A 296 -6.11 23.96 12.57
CA ALA A 296 -6.59 22.59 12.81
C ALA A 296 -8.00 22.54 13.45
N GLU A 297 -8.26 23.43 14.41
CA GLU A 297 -9.57 23.56 15.05
C GLU A 297 -10.67 24.04 14.10
N GLN A 298 -10.37 25.01 13.23
CA GLN A 298 -11.32 25.48 12.22
C GLN A 298 -11.64 24.38 11.21
N ILE A 299 -10.62 23.64 10.77
CA ILE A 299 -10.78 22.50 9.86
C ILE A 299 -11.65 21.42 10.50
N GLN A 300 -11.43 21.14 11.79
CA GLN A 300 -12.24 20.17 12.52
C GLN A 300 -13.70 20.61 12.63
N LYS A 301 -13.95 21.87 13.00
CA LYS A 301 -15.32 22.43 13.05
C LYS A 301 -16.01 22.41 11.69
N GLU A 302 -15.33 22.79 10.61
CA GLU A 302 -15.87 22.73 9.25
C GLU A 302 -16.24 21.29 8.86
N ARG A 303 -15.43 20.29 9.23
CA ARG A 303 -15.71 18.86 8.99
C ARG A 303 -16.93 18.39 9.78
N GLU A 304 -17.01 18.73 11.06
CA GLU A 304 -18.15 18.38 11.92
C GLU A 304 -19.46 19.03 11.43
N GLU A 305 -19.42 20.30 11.04
CA GLU A 305 -20.57 21.00 10.47
C GLU A 305 -21.01 20.40 9.13
N LYS A 306 -20.05 20.04 8.26
CA LYS A 306 -20.32 19.38 6.99
C LYS A 306 -20.93 17.99 7.21
N GLU A 307 -20.38 17.19 8.12
CA GLU A 307 -20.93 15.88 8.49
C GLU A 307 -22.35 16.03 9.03
N LYS A 308 -22.57 16.95 9.98
CA LYS A 308 -23.90 17.23 10.54
C LYS A 308 -24.91 17.61 9.46
N LYS A 309 -24.50 18.46 8.51
CA LYS A 309 -25.34 18.84 7.36
C LYS A 309 -25.68 17.63 6.48
N LEU A 310 -24.70 16.80 6.14
CA LEU A 310 -24.91 15.61 5.31
C LEU A 310 -25.81 14.58 6.00
N LYS A 311 -25.64 14.35 7.31
CA LYS A 311 -26.55 13.49 8.10
C LYS A 311 -27.98 14.04 8.13
N ALA A 312 -28.15 15.35 8.25
CA ALA A 312 -29.47 15.98 8.20
C ALA A 312 -30.14 15.82 6.82
N GLU A 313 -29.38 16.01 5.73
CA GLU A 313 -29.84 15.78 4.37
C GLU A 313 -30.22 14.31 4.13
N GLU A 314 -29.43 13.38 4.65
CA GLU A 314 -29.71 11.94 4.62
C GLU A 314 -31.02 11.59 5.36
N ALA A 315 -31.20 12.10 6.58
CA ALA A 315 -32.44 11.91 7.34
C ALA A 315 -33.67 12.49 6.61
N GLN A 316 -33.51 13.65 5.95
CA GLN A 316 -34.56 14.26 5.13
C GLN A 316 -34.92 13.39 3.91
N LYS A 317 -33.92 12.81 3.23
CA LYS A 317 -34.13 11.88 2.10
C LYS A 317 -34.90 10.64 2.55
N ILE A 318 -34.52 10.04 3.69
CA ILE A 318 -35.23 8.89 4.27
C ILE A 318 -36.68 9.24 4.60
N SER A 319 -36.92 10.37 5.29
CA SER A 319 -38.26 10.82 5.65
C SER A 319 -39.16 11.01 4.41
N SER A 320 -38.61 11.66 3.37
CA SER A 320 -39.29 11.90 2.10
C SER A 320 -39.61 10.58 1.37
N PHE A 321 -38.65 9.65 1.34
CA PHE A 321 -38.82 8.33 0.76
C PHE A 321 -39.93 7.54 1.45
N LEU A 322 -39.90 7.47 2.79
CA LEU A 322 -40.89 6.73 3.58
C LEU A 322 -42.30 7.30 3.39
N LYS A 323 -42.43 8.63 3.35
CA LYS A 323 -43.72 9.30 3.07
C LYS A 323 -44.24 8.95 1.67
N LYS A 324 -43.36 8.92 0.66
CA LYS A 324 -43.71 8.54 -0.72
C LYS A 324 -44.13 7.07 -0.84
N LYS A 325 -43.43 6.16 -0.15
CA LYS A 325 -43.73 4.72 -0.19
C LYS A 325 -44.96 4.33 0.62
N ASN A 326 -45.29 5.10 1.67
CA ASN A 326 -46.49 4.90 2.51
C ASN A 326 -46.64 3.45 3.00
N TYR A 327 -45.56 2.90 3.57
CA TYR A 327 -45.54 1.52 4.07
C TYR A 327 -46.57 1.31 5.20
N LYS A 328 -47.33 0.22 5.11
CA LYS A 328 -48.21 -0.23 6.20
C LYS A 328 -47.37 -0.88 7.31
N ASN A 329 -47.77 -0.68 8.57
CA ASN A 329 -47.11 -1.27 9.75
C ASN A 329 -45.62 -0.93 9.86
N LEU A 330 -45.22 0.28 9.45
CA LEU A 330 -43.84 0.76 9.57
C LEU A 330 -43.46 0.86 11.05
N GLN A 331 -42.39 0.15 11.42
CA GLN A 331 -41.81 0.15 12.76
C GLN A 331 -40.50 0.94 12.79
N LYS A 332 -40.05 1.29 13.99
CA LYS A 332 -38.82 2.06 14.22
C LYS A 332 -37.94 1.33 15.24
N LEU A 333 -36.63 1.30 14.98
CA LEU A 333 -35.60 0.86 15.91
C LEU A 333 -34.64 2.02 16.13
N THR A 334 -34.24 2.26 17.38
CA THR A 334 -33.23 3.25 17.72
C THR A 334 -31.89 2.55 17.87
N ILE A 335 -30.87 3.00 17.13
CA ILE A 335 -29.50 2.48 17.20
C ILE A 335 -28.58 3.67 17.46
N GLY A 336 -28.04 3.77 18.67
CA GLY A 336 -27.31 4.97 19.11
C GLY A 336 -28.22 6.21 19.03
N GLU A 337 -27.79 7.22 18.28
CA GLU A 337 -28.56 8.46 18.06
C GLU A 337 -29.49 8.41 16.84
N GLY A 338 -29.46 7.34 16.04
CA GLY A 338 -30.20 7.25 14.78
C GLY A 338 -31.38 6.31 14.83
N THR A 339 -32.14 6.32 13.73
CA THR A 339 -33.38 5.53 13.58
C THR A 339 -33.33 4.67 12.32
N VAL A 340 -33.62 3.38 12.49
CA VAL A 340 -33.87 2.44 11.40
C VAL A 340 -35.37 2.24 11.27
N HIS A 341 -35.89 2.37 10.05
CA HIS A 341 -37.30 2.18 9.74
C HIS A 341 -37.48 0.84 9.05
N TYR A 342 -38.31 -0.06 9.57
CA TYR A 342 -38.45 -1.39 9.00
C TYR A 342 -39.90 -1.87 8.96
N VAL A 343 -40.14 -2.85 8.10
CA VAL A 343 -41.41 -3.58 7.96
C VAL A 343 -41.07 -5.06 7.87
N ILE A 344 -41.77 -5.87 8.66
CA ILE A 344 -41.82 -7.32 8.43
C ILE A 344 -42.95 -7.58 7.42
N GLU A 345 -42.58 -7.95 6.19
CA GLU A 345 -43.52 -8.17 5.09
C GLU A 345 -44.14 -9.56 5.15
N ASN A 346 -43.32 -10.56 5.48
CA ASN A 346 -43.75 -11.91 5.82
C ASN A 346 -43.21 -12.29 7.21
N ALA A 347 -44.11 -12.64 8.12
CA ALA A 347 -43.76 -12.94 9.51
C ALA A 347 -42.86 -14.17 9.66
N GLY A 348 -42.88 -15.10 8.70
CA GLY A 348 -42.17 -16.38 8.81
C GLY A 348 -42.74 -17.30 9.90
N ILE A 349 -41.99 -18.35 10.25
CA ILE A 349 -42.39 -19.41 11.16
C ILE A 349 -41.36 -19.67 12.26
N GLY A 350 -41.82 -20.22 13.40
CA GLY A 350 -40.94 -20.60 14.51
C GLY A 350 -40.56 -19.44 15.44
N GLY A 351 -39.40 -19.59 16.08
CA GLY A 351 -38.83 -18.62 17.03
C GLY A 351 -37.99 -17.53 16.37
N LEU A 352 -37.68 -16.49 17.14
CA LEU A 352 -36.71 -15.45 16.75
C LEU A 352 -35.28 -15.96 16.99
N PRO A 353 -34.29 -15.54 16.17
CA PRO A 353 -32.89 -15.88 16.40
C PRO A 353 -32.32 -15.11 17.60
N MET A 354 -31.21 -15.62 18.15
CA MET A 354 -30.42 -14.99 19.20
C MET A 354 -28.98 -14.74 18.74
N GLU A 355 -28.22 -13.90 19.46
CA GLU A 355 -26.79 -13.71 19.22
C GLU A 355 -26.07 -15.07 19.20
N GLY A 356 -25.29 -15.32 18.14
CA GLY A 356 -24.53 -16.54 17.93
C GLY A 356 -25.29 -17.66 17.20
N ASP A 357 -26.61 -17.55 16.99
CA ASP A 357 -27.32 -18.50 16.13
C ASP A 357 -26.80 -18.42 14.69
N ASN A 358 -26.68 -19.55 14.01
CA ASN A 358 -26.35 -19.54 12.59
C ASN A 358 -27.57 -19.21 11.75
N ILE A 359 -27.40 -18.33 10.79
CA ILE A 359 -28.45 -17.84 9.90
C ILE A 359 -28.06 -18.09 8.45
N SER A 360 -29.08 -18.25 7.60
CA SER A 360 -28.95 -18.19 6.15
C SER A 360 -29.82 -17.06 5.63
N VAL A 361 -29.23 -16.06 4.96
CA VAL A 361 -29.94 -14.84 4.57
C VAL A 361 -29.58 -14.41 3.16
N LYS A 362 -30.59 -13.92 2.42
CA LYS A 362 -30.39 -13.14 1.19
C LYS A 362 -30.59 -11.67 1.48
N VAL A 363 -29.71 -10.85 0.93
CA VAL A 363 -29.72 -9.40 1.14
C VAL A 363 -29.78 -8.72 -0.22
N ARG A 364 -30.69 -7.76 -0.38
CA ARG A 364 -30.71 -6.88 -1.55
C ARG A 364 -30.69 -5.44 -1.08
N ALA A 365 -29.70 -4.69 -1.53
CA ALA A 365 -29.56 -3.29 -1.16
C ALA A 365 -29.84 -2.41 -2.36
N PHE A 366 -30.57 -1.33 -2.14
CA PHE A 366 -30.94 -0.36 -3.14
C PHE A 366 -30.67 1.05 -2.62
N ASP A 367 -30.36 1.97 -3.52
CA ASP A 367 -30.52 3.38 -3.20
C ASP A 367 -32.01 3.73 -3.06
N LEU A 368 -32.30 4.94 -2.58
CA LEU A 368 -33.68 5.38 -2.36
C LEU A 368 -34.45 5.67 -3.67
N ASP A 369 -33.77 5.67 -4.83
CA ASP A 369 -34.41 5.74 -6.14
C ASP A 369 -34.76 4.35 -6.70
N GLY A 370 -34.31 3.28 -6.04
CA GLY A 370 -34.62 1.88 -6.37
C GLY A 370 -33.58 1.21 -7.25
N LYS A 371 -32.41 1.82 -7.46
CA LYS A 371 -31.30 1.18 -8.17
C LYS A 371 -30.58 0.23 -7.22
N ALA A 372 -30.39 -1.01 -7.68
CA ALA A 372 -29.65 -2.01 -6.91
C ALA A 372 -28.18 -1.58 -6.70
N ILE A 373 -27.70 -1.79 -5.49
CA ILE A 373 -26.31 -1.55 -5.08
C ILE A 373 -25.63 -2.92 -5.05
N ALA A 374 -24.96 -3.26 -6.15
CA ALA A 374 -24.36 -4.59 -6.35
C ALA A 374 -23.37 -4.94 -5.24
N ASP A 375 -22.53 -3.99 -4.83
CA ASP A 375 -21.51 -4.17 -3.78
C ASP A 375 -22.10 -4.52 -2.39
N LEU A 376 -23.39 -4.27 -2.18
CA LEU A 376 -24.10 -4.55 -0.93
C LEU A 376 -25.15 -5.66 -1.05
N THR A 377 -25.35 -6.18 -2.27
CA THR A 377 -26.38 -7.18 -2.57
C THR A 377 -25.78 -8.58 -2.54
N MET A 378 -26.38 -9.46 -1.74
CA MET A 378 -25.92 -10.82 -1.47
C MET A 378 -27.07 -11.80 -1.74
N GLU A 379 -27.41 -11.96 -3.03
CA GLU A 379 -28.56 -12.77 -3.44
C GLU A 379 -28.26 -14.25 -3.66
N ASN A 380 -27.06 -14.59 -4.19
CA ASN A 380 -26.70 -15.95 -4.58
C ASN A 380 -25.18 -16.20 -4.60
N PRO A 381 -24.66 -17.22 -3.90
CA PRO A 381 -25.36 -18.03 -2.90
C PRO A 381 -25.75 -17.18 -1.67
N PRO A 382 -26.75 -17.60 -0.87
CA PRO A 382 -27.09 -16.94 0.38
C PRO A 382 -25.91 -16.83 1.34
N VAL A 383 -25.93 -15.80 2.19
CA VAL A 383 -24.92 -15.59 3.22
C VAL A 383 -25.23 -16.50 4.40
N ASN A 384 -24.24 -17.31 4.79
CA ASN A 384 -24.34 -18.18 5.96
C ASN A 384 -23.31 -17.78 7.00
N GLY A 385 -23.70 -17.73 8.27
CA GLY A 385 -22.80 -17.42 9.36
C GLY A 385 -23.52 -17.14 10.67
N PRO A 386 -22.78 -16.85 11.76
CA PRO A 386 -23.37 -16.49 13.03
C PRO A 386 -24.02 -15.11 12.94
N LEU A 387 -25.22 -14.99 13.50
CA LEU A 387 -25.86 -13.71 13.78
C LEU A 387 -25.05 -13.01 14.87
N SER A 388 -24.23 -12.04 14.49
CA SER A 388 -23.40 -11.29 15.44
C SER A 388 -23.30 -9.82 15.08
N LYS A 389 -23.41 -8.97 16.11
CA LYS A 389 -23.25 -7.52 16.03
C LYS A 389 -21.89 -7.07 15.46
N ASN A 390 -20.87 -7.94 15.51
CA ASN A 390 -19.52 -7.64 15.00
C ASN A 390 -19.35 -8.06 13.53
N MET A 391 -20.22 -8.93 13.02
CA MET A 391 -20.12 -9.52 11.67
C MET A 391 -21.10 -8.89 10.69
N LEU A 392 -22.19 -8.32 11.19
CA LEU A 392 -23.24 -7.73 10.38
C LEU A 392 -23.34 -6.22 10.59
N PRO A 393 -23.81 -5.50 9.57
CA PRO A 393 -24.17 -4.10 9.73
C PRO A 393 -25.19 -3.88 10.86
N PRO A 394 -25.08 -2.80 11.67
CA PRO A 394 -25.94 -2.59 12.84
C PRO A 394 -27.44 -2.66 12.56
N ALA A 395 -27.92 -2.01 11.49
CA ALA A 395 -29.32 -2.04 11.10
C ALA A 395 -29.80 -3.44 10.71
N MET A 396 -28.96 -4.19 9.98
CA MET A 396 -29.28 -5.54 9.56
C MET A 396 -29.38 -6.47 10.76
N TYR A 397 -28.39 -6.43 11.66
CA TYR A 397 -28.39 -7.22 12.89
C TYR A 397 -29.67 -7.02 13.72
N GLU A 398 -30.03 -5.77 14.00
CA GLU A 398 -31.21 -5.44 14.82
C GLU A 398 -32.53 -5.86 14.16
N VAL A 399 -32.65 -5.72 12.83
CA VAL A 399 -33.86 -6.15 12.10
C VAL A 399 -33.96 -7.68 12.06
N MET A 400 -32.84 -8.38 11.89
CA MET A 400 -32.82 -9.85 11.86
C MET A 400 -33.27 -10.48 13.18
N LEU A 401 -32.97 -9.86 14.32
CA LEU A 401 -33.49 -10.29 15.63
C LEU A 401 -35.02 -10.18 15.75
N LYS A 402 -35.70 -9.48 14.82
CA LYS A 402 -37.16 -9.37 14.75
C LYS A 402 -37.78 -10.28 13.68
N MET A 403 -36.97 -10.98 12.90
CA MET A 403 -37.41 -11.87 11.83
C MET A 403 -37.46 -13.33 12.31
N LYS A 404 -38.37 -14.11 11.74
CA LYS A 404 -38.42 -15.56 11.91
C LYS A 404 -37.95 -16.25 10.64
N LYS A 405 -37.68 -17.56 10.74
CA LYS A 405 -37.35 -18.40 9.58
C LYS A 405 -38.38 -18.27 8.46
N SER A 406 -37.90 -18.20 7.23
CA SER A 406 -38.67 -17.95 6.00
C SER A 406 -39.43 -16.60 5.98
N GLY A 407 -39.11 -15.69 6.90
CA GLY A 407 -39.67 -14.35 6.94
C GLY A 407 -38.93 -13.39 6.00
N THR A 408 -39.64 -12.36 5.54
CA THR A 408 -39.07 -11.28 4.74
C THR A 408 -39.27 -9.94 5.42
N ALA A 409 -38.29 -9.07 5.29
CA ALA A 409 -38.34 -7.73 5.83
C ALA A 409 -37.73 -6.73 4.86
N ARG A 410 -38.18 -5.48 4.97
CA ARG A 410 -37.51 -4.34 4.35
C ARG A 410 -37.14 -3.36 5.43
N PHE A 411 -35.95 -2.78 5.36
CA PHE A 411 -35.58 -1.65 6.20
C PHE A 411 -34.95 -0.52 5.40
N VAL A 412 -35.05 0.68 5.93
CA VAL A 412 -34.45 1.92 5.41
C VAL A 412 -33.67 2.55 6.54
N CYS A 413 -32.41 2.87 6.28
CA CYS A 413 -31.53 3.48 7.29
C CYS A 413 -30.55 4.46 6.66
N ALA A 414 -29.95 5.27 7.52
CA ALA A 414 -28.79 6.07 7.18
C ALA A 414 -27.57 5.16 6.97
N SER A 415 -26.70 5.58 6.07
CA SER A 415 -25.45 4.92 5.65
C SER A 415 -24.61 4.44 6.83
N GLU A 416 -24.50 5.24 7.91
CA GLU A 416 -23.72 4.91 9.09
C GLU A 416 -24.17 3.62 9.80
N TYR A 417 -25.44 3.22 9.65
CA TYR A 417 -26.00 1.99 10.24
C TYR A 417 -25.96 0.79 9.31
N PHE A 418 -25.41 0.94 8.10
CA PHE A 418 -25.26 -0.15 7.16
C PHE A 418 -23.81 -0.26 6.64
N GLN A 419 -23.39 0.61 5.74
CA GLN A 419 -22.07 0.58 5.11
C GLN A 419 -21.04 1.56 5.71
N GLY A 420 -21.44 2.40 6.66
CA GLY A 420 -20.63 3.49 7.21
C GLY A 420 -20.84 4.83 6.48
N SER A 421 -20.59 5.94 7.17
CA SER A 421 -20.87 7.30 6.66
C SER A 421 -20.01 7.70 5.46
N GLN A 422 -18.82 7.11 5.33
CA GLN A 422 -17.92 7.35 4.20
C GLN A 422 -18.28 6.53 2.95
N GLY A 423 -19.28 5.64 3.04
CA GLY A 423 -19.62 4.71 1.97
C GLY A 423 -18.60 3.57 1.83
N GLY A 424 -18.66 2.86 0.70
CA GLY A 424 -17.80 1.74 0.37
C GLY A 424 -17.97 1.32 -1.09
N GLY A 425 -16.89 0.87 -1.74
CA GLY A 425 -16.92 0.52 -3.17
C GLY A 425 -17.38 1.69 -4.05
N ALA A 426 -18.39 1.47 -4.88
CA ALA A 426 -18.96 2.50 -5.77
C ALA A 426 -20.01 3.42 -5.09
N ILE A 427 -20.17 3.36 -3.77
CA ILE A 427 -21.25 4.03 -3.04
C ILE A 427 -20.76 5.37 -2.47
N PRO A 428 -21.40 6.50 -2.82
CA PRO A 428 -21.01 7.80 -2.27
C PRO A 428 -21.18 7.88 -0.74
N PRO A 429 -20.39 8.71 -0.05
CA PRO A 429 -20.60 9.03 1.36
C PRO A 429 -22.02 9.53 1.65
N PHE A 430 -22.55 9.23 2.84
CA PHE A 430 -23.88 9.68 3.30
C PHE A 430 -25.03 9.30 2.36
N THR A 431 -24.93 8.10 1.76
CA THR A 431 -25.97 7.53 0.89
C THR A 431 -26.88 6.61 1.70
N PRO A 432 -28.13 7.00 2.00
CA PRO A 432 -29.06 6.13 2.70
C PRO A 432 -29.47 4.98 1.80
N VAL A 433 -29.77 3.84 2.43
CA VAL A 433 -30.08 2.60 1.71
C VAL A 433 -31.44 2.08 2.12
N MET A 434 -32.10 1.43 1.16
CA MET A 434 -33.21 0.54 1.40
C MET A 434 -32.72 -0.89 1.19
N VAL A 435 -32.95 -1.76 2.16
CA VAL A 435 -32.48 -3.14 2.16
C VAL A 435 -33.66 -4.08 2.30
N GLU A 436 -33.69 -5.10 1.46
CA GLU A 436 -34.60 -6.23 1.54
C GLU A 436 -33.85 -7.44 2.09
N LEU A 437 -34.46 -8.12 3.05
CA LEU A 437 -33.94 -9.30 3.72
C LEU A 437 -34.91 -10.46 3.53
N GLU A 438 -34.37 -11.62 3.19
CA GLU A 438 -35.06 -12.91 3.24
C GLU A 438 -34.27 -13.84 4.17
N LEU A 439 -34.81 -14.09 5.37
CA LEU A 439 -34.19 -14.99 6.35
C LEU A 439 -34.61 -16.43 6.05
N LEU A 440 -33.75 -17.16 5.36
CA LEU A 440 -34.05 -18.51 4.86
C LEU A 440 -34.08 -19.55 5.98
N ASP A 441 -33.10 -19.50 6.88
CA ASP A 441 -32.94 -20.49 7.95
C ASP A 441 -32.31 -19.91 9.23
N ILE A 442 -32.57 -20.59 10.36
CA ILE A 442 -32.00 -20.32 11.68
C ILE A 442 -31.63 -21.67 12.31
N SER A 443 -30.38 -21.87 12.70
CA SER A 443 -29.89 -23.10 13.34
C SER A 443 -28.97 -22.84 14.53
N LYS A 444 -29.12 -23.66 15.58
CA LYS A 444 -28.23 -23.66 16.75
C LYS A 444 -26.91 -24.40 16.51
N GLU A 445 -26.89 -25.29 15.51
CA GLU A 445 -25.69 -26.01 15.07
C GLU A 445 -25.01 -25.24 13.95
N ALA A 446 -23.67 -25.30 13.87
CA ALA A 446 -22.92 -24.83 12.72
C ALA A 446 -23.38 -25.56 11.45
N PRO A 447 -23.50 -24.86 10.29
CA PRO A 447 -24.00 -25.48 9.07
C PRO A 447 -23.14 -26.71 8.70
N LYS A 448 -23.76 -27.89 8.68
CA LYS A 448 -23.12 -29.13 8.23
C LYS A 448 -22.88 -29.03 6.73
N GLY A 449 -21.66 -28.69 6.32
CA GLY A 449 -21.21 -28.81 4.93
C GLY A 449 -20.65 -27.56 4.25
N ALA A 450 -20.48 -26.43 4.95
CA ALA A 450 -19.71 -25.31 4.37
C ALA A 450 -18.20 -25.54 4.61
N ALA A 451 -17.47 -25.85 3.54
CA ALA A 451 -16.02 -25.78 3.56
C ALA A 451 -15.57 -24.36 3.98
N PRO A 452 -14.51 -24.20 4.77
CA PRO A 452 -14.05 -22.88 5.20
C PRO A 452 -13.65 -22.07 3.97
N GLN A 453 -14.41 -21.02 3.65
CA GLN A 453 -13.92 -19.97 2.78
C GLN A 453 -12.99 -19.09 3.62
N HIS A 454 -11.70 -19.30 3.43
CA HIS A 454 -10.67 -18.39 3.93
C HIS A 454 -10.83 -17.04 3.23
N GLY A 455 -11.00 -15.97 4.02
CA GLY A 455 -10.98 -14.60 3.54
C GLY A 455 -9.60 -14.20 3.04
N ASN A 456 -9.60 -13.39 1.97
CA ASN A 456 -8.44 -12.62 1.49
C ASN A 456 -8.11 -11.46 2.43
#